data_AF-A0A914YII3-F1
#
_entry.id   AF-A0A914YII3-F1
#
_cell.length_a   1.000
_cell.length_b   1.000
_cell.length_c   1.000
_cell.angle_alpha   90.00
_cell.angle_beta   90.00
_cell.angle_gamma   90.00
#
_symmetry.space_group_name_H-M   'P 1'
#
loop_
_entity.id
_entity.type
_entity.pdbx_description
1 polymer ?
#
loop_
_entity_poly.entity_id
_entity_poly.type
_entity_poly.pdbx_seq_one_letter_code
_entity_poly.pdbx_strand_id
1 'polypeptide(L)'
;MLDKPVVSFNKFELIQEAFVKNADAFAGRPKTQETSKLLRGGIYGIVLTDGELWREHRRFALHVLRNFGLGKNLMQERVLNEVSWMIEEMKKQIKNGQKEISVQNNIDVAVGSIINLLIFGYAFHEVSYQF
;
A
#
# COMPACT_ATOMS: atom_id res chain seq x y z
N MET A 1 12.98 -5.21 21.96
CA MET A 1 13.42 -4.52 20.72
C MET A 1 14.56 -3.51 20.98
N LEU A 2 14.97 -3.26 22.23
CA LEU A 2 15.83 -2.12 22.59
C LEU A 2 17.36 -2.38 22.61
N ASP A 3 17.85 -3.61 22.41
CA ASP A 3 19.30 -3.91 22.53
C ASP A 3 20.06 -4.02 21.19
N LYS A 4 19.50 -3.52 20.09
CA LYS A 4 20.18 -3.55 18.78
C LYS A 4 20.75 -2.17 18.45
N PRO A 5 22.02 -2.07 18.01
CA PRO A 5 22.57 -0.81 17.54
C PRO A 5 21.78 -0.32 16.32
N VAL A 6 21.44 0.96 16.31
CA VAL A 6 20.72 1.63 15.22
C VAL A 6 21.61 2.74 14.67
N VAL A 7 21.75 2.75 13.34
CA VAL A 7 22.46 3.83 12.63
C VAL A 7 21.41 4.72 11.98
N SER A 8 21.53 6.04 12.19
CA SER A 8 20.63 7.04 11.60
C SER A 8 21.39 7.93 10.61
N PHE A 9 20.83 8.05 9.40
CA PHE A 9 21.32 8.96 8.36
C PHE A 9 20.51 10.26 8.40
N ASN A 10 21.15 11.37 8.77
CA ASN A 10 20.47 12.66 9.00
C ASN A 10 20.78 13.72 7.93
N LYS A 11 21.46 13.34 6.84
CA LYS A 11 21.81 14.25 5.73
C LYS A 11 21.42 13.63 4.41
N PHE A 12 20.93 14.45 3.48
CA PHE A 12 20.48 14.00 2.16
C PHE A 12 21.59 13.27 1.40
N GLU A 13 22.81 13.80 1.44
CA GLU A 13 23.96 13.23 0.74
C GLU A 13 24.26 11.82 1.26
N LEU A 14 24.17 11.62 2.58
CA LEU A 14 24.38 10.32 3.22
C LEU A 14 23.24 9.33 2.90
N ILE A 15 22.00 9.81 2.83
CA ILE A 15 20.85 8.98 2.41
C ILE A 15 21.04 8.53 0.96
N GLN A 16 21.45 9.42 0.05
CA GLN A 16 21.74 9.05 -1.33
C GLN A 16 22.93 8.08 -1.43
N GLU A 17 24.00 8.33 -0.67
CA GLU A 17 25.15 7.45 -0.67
C GLU A 17 24.80 6.04 -0.18
N ALA A 18 24.05 5.92 0.91
CA ALA A 18 23.65 4.63 1.46
C ALA A 18 22.62 3.92 0.57
N PHE A 19 21.49 4.56 0.25
CA PHE A 19 20.34 3.88 -0.35
C PHE A 19 20.30 3.90 -1.88
N VAL A 20 21.17 4.68 -2.55
CA VAL A 20 21.25 4.74 -4.02
C VAL A 20 22.61 4.26 -4.51
N LYS A 21 23.71 4.88 -4.07
CA LYS A 21 25.06 4.53 -4.55
C LYS A 21 25.52 3.16 -4.03
N ASN A 22 25.21 2.85 -2.78
CA ASN A 22 25.55 1.59 -2.12
C ASN A 22 24.30 0.73 -1.84
N ALA A 23 23.26 0.85 -2.68
CA ALA A 23 21.93 0.29 -2.43
C ALA A 23 21.94 -1.20 -2.05
N ASP A 24 22.80 -2.02 -2.69
CA ASP A 24 22.89 -3.46 -2.41
C ASP A 24 23.32 -3.76 -0.97
N ALA A 25 24.18 -2.94 -0.37
CA ALA A 25 24.62 -3.10 1.03
C ALA A 25 23.51 -2.76 2.04
N PHE A 26 22.56 -1.89 1.65
CA PHE A 26 21.47 -1.39 2.49
C PHE A 26 20.09 -1.92 2.08
N ALA A 27 20.02 -2.89 1.15
CA ALA A 27 18.77 -3.43 0.62
C ALA A 27 18.04 -4.40 1.56
N GLY A 28 18.62 -4.74 2.72
CA GLY A 28 18.05 -5.65 3.70
C GLY A 28 16.77 -5.13 4.37
N ARG A 29 16.11 -5.98 5.16
CA ARG A 29 14.94 -5.60 5.98
C ARG A 29 15.24 -5.72 7.47
N PRO A 30 14.70 -4.83 8.31
CA PRO A 30 14.77 -5.01 9.75
C PRO A 30 14.19 -6.36 10.15
N LYS A 31 14.91 -7.12 10.97
CA LYS A 31 14.45 -8.43 11.48
C LYS A 31 13.32 -8.24 12.49
N THR A 32 12.09 -8.04 12.01
CA THR A 32 10.86 -7.92 12.81
C THR A 32 10.17 -9.28 12.94
N GLN A 33 10.93 -10.28 13.39
CA GLN A 33 10.52 -11.69 13.34
C GLN A 33 9.24 -11.96 14.14
N GLU A 34 9.08 -11.32 15.30
CA GLU A 34 7.90 -11.47 16.15
C GLU A 34 6.64 -10.88 15.50
N THR A 35 6.72 -9.66 14.97
CA THR A 35 5.61 -9.02 14.26
C THR A 35 5.22 -9.80 13.00
N SER A 36 6.20 -10.31 12.26
CA SER A 36 5.95 -11.10 11.05
C SER A 36 5.31 -12.45 11.36
N LYS A 37 5.74 -13.12 12.44
CA LYS A 37 5.12 -14.36 12.91
C LYS A 37 3.68 -14.14 13.34
N LEU A 38 3.42 -13.09 14.13
CA LEU A 38 2.08 -12.77 14.61
C LEU A 38 1.09 -12.50 13.46
N LEU A 39 1.51 -11.70 12.47
CA LEU A 39 0.61 -11.24 11.41
C LEU A 39 0.52 -12.21 10.22
N ARG A 40 1.56 -13.01 9.97
CA ARG A 40 1.70 -13.78 8.71
C ARG A 40 2.19 -15.22 8.91
N GLY A 41 2.37 -15.68 10.15
CA GLY A 41 2.92 -17.00 10.46
C GLY A 41 4.42 -17.17 10.17
N GLY A 42 5.11 -16.12 9.72
CA GLY A 42 6.52 -16.15 9.35
C GLY A 42 6.94 -14.95 8.51
N ILE A 43 8.16 -14.98 7.97
CA ILE A 43 8.70 -13.92 7.10
C ILE A 43 8.36 -14.26 5.64
N TYR A 44 7.30 -13.63 5.12
CA TYR A 44 6.78 -13.88 3.77
C TYR A 44 6.41 -12.57 3.05
N GLY A 45 6.14 -12.66 1.75
CA GLY A 45 5.69 -11.54 0.92
C GLY A 45 6.83 -10.69 0.36
N ILE A 46 6.55 -9.41 0.08
CA ILE A 46 7.48 -8.46 -0.59
C ILE A 46 8.04 -7.41 0.39
N VAL A 47 7.33 -7.15 1.50
CA VAL A 47 7.68 -6.06 2.43
C VAL A 47 8.77 -6.51 3.40
N LEU A 48 8.65 -7.72 3.95
CA LEU A 48 9.49 -8.19 5.07
C LEU A 48 10.60 -9.18 4.67
N THR A 49 10.57 -9.69 3.43
CA THR A 49 11.59 -10.60 2.90
C THR A 49 12.78 -9.83 2.31
N ASP A 50 13.92 -10.48 2.25
CA ASP A 50 15.14 -10.01 1.57
C ASP A 50 15.73 -11.12 0.67
N GLY A 51 16.87 -10.83 0.04
CA GLY A 51 17.57 -11.79 -0.82
C GLY A 51 16.82 -12.18 -2.09
N GLU A 52 17.02 -13.42 -2.53
CA GLU A 52 16.48 -13.95 -3.79
C GLU A 52 14.94 -14.04 -3.77
N LEU A 53 14.36 -14.52 -2.66
CA LEU A 53 12.90 -14.62 -2.49
C LEU A 53 12.22 -13.25 -2.67
N TRP A 54 12.80 -12.19 -2.10
CA TRP A 54 12.29 -10.83 -2.29
C TRP A 54 12.38 -10.40 -3.76
N ARG A 55 13.50 -10.68 -4.45
CA ARG A 55 13.69 -10.32 -5.86
C ARG A 55 12.66 -10.99 -6.75
N GLU A 56 12.40 -12.28 -6.53
CA GLU A 56 11.39 -13.05 -7.27
C GLU A 56 9.98 -12.51 -7.05
N HIS A 57 9.55 -12.39 -5.79
CA HIS A 57 8.22 -11.86 -5.46
C HIS A 57 8.01 -10.44 -5.98
N ARG A 58 9.02 -9.57 -5.86
CA ARG A 58 8.94 -8.19 -6.36
C ARG A 58 8.81 -8.16 -7.89
N ARG A 59 9.58 -8.99 -8.61
CA ARG A 59 9.49 -9.07 -10.08
C ARG A 59 8.11 -9.55 -10.52
N PHE A 60 7.61 -10.62 -9.88
CA PHE A 60 6.27 -11.15 -10.14
C PHE A 60 5.18 -10.10 -9.89
N ALA A 61 5.16 -9.47 -8.72
CA ALA A 61 4.13 -8.49 -8.38
C ALA A 61 4.16 -7.26 -9.29
N LEU A 62 5.34 -6.72 -9.61
CA LEU A 62 5.44 -5.60 -10.56
C LEU A 62 4.95 -5.98 -11.96
N HIS A 63 5.19 -7.22 -12.40
CA HIS A 63 4.66 -7.71 -13.66
C HIS A 63 3.13 -7.78 -13.63
N VAL A 64 2.55 -8.41 -12.60
CA VAL A 64 1.09 -8.52 -12.43
C VAL A 64 0.43 -7.14 -12.33
N LEU A 65 0.98 -6.23 -11.53
CA LEU A 65 0.43 -4.88 -11.37
C LEU A 65 0.42 -4.11 -12.70
N ARG A 66 1.46 -4.23 -13.53
CA ARG A 66 1.49 -3.63 -14.88
C ARG A 66 0.45 -4.25 -15.82
N ASN A 67 0.18 -5.54 -15.70
CA ASN A 67 -0.88 -6.20 -16.46
C ASN A 67 -2.26 -5.68 -16.03
N PHE A 68 -2.45 -5.40 -14.74
CA PHE A 68 -3.66 -4.75 -14.21
C PHE A 68 -3.71 -3.23 -14.35
N GLY A 69 -2.78 -2.64 -15.11
CA GLY A 69 -2.86 -1.25 -15.53
C GLY A 69 -1.98 -0.28 -14.74
N LEU A 70 -1.15 -0.74 -13.79
CA LEU A 70 -0.19 0.15 -13.12
C LEU A 70 0.70 0.86 -14.14
N GLY A 71 0.69 2.20 -14.09
CA GLY A 71 1.41 3.06 -15.05
C GLY A 71 0.74 3.20 -16.42
N LYS A 72 -0.52 2.78 -16.57
CA LYS A 72 -1.33 2.90 -17.80
C LYS A 72 -2.62 3.66 -17.52
N ASN A 73 -3.29 4.12 -18.58
CA ASN A 73 -4.57 4.84 -18.51
C ASN A 73 -5.65 4.06 -17.75
N LEU A 74 -5.63 2.73 -17.80
CA LEU A 74 -6.58 1.88 -17.07
C LEU A 74 -6.54 2.12 -15.55
N MET A 75 -5.36 2.34 -14.96
CA MET A 75 -5.28 2.65 -13.52
C MET A 75 -5.84 4.04 -13.23
N GLN A 76 -5.57 5.02 -14.09
CA GLN A 76 -6.12 6.36 -13.95
C GLN A 76 -7.65 6.32 -13.99
N GLU A 77 -8.24 5.56 -14.92
CA GLU A 77 -9.69 5.39 -15.02
C GLU A 77 -10.28 4.81 -13.72
N ARG A 78 -9.67 3.75 -13.17
CA ARG A 78 -10.08 3.17 -11.88
C ARG A 78 -10.04 4.18 -10.74
N VAL A 79 -8.95 4.97 -10.66
CA VAL A 79 -8.81 6.03 -9.64
C VAL A 79 -9.90 7.09 -9.82
N LEU A 80 -10.15 7.56 -11.04
CA LEU A 80 -11.15 8.59 -11.31
C LEU A 80 -12.58 8.10 -11.02
N ASN A 81 -12.88 6.83 -11.31
CA ASN A 81 -14.16 6.22 -11.00
C ASN A 81 -14.39 6.17 -9.49
N GLU A 82 -13.39 5.73 -8.71
CA GLU A 82 -13.49 5.67 -7.25
C GLU A 82 -13.56 7.06 -6.60
N VAL A 83 -12.83 8.05 -7.13
CA VAL A 83 -12.94 9.44 -6.67
C VAL A 83 -14.33 10.02 -6.98
N SER A 84 -14.89 9.73 -8.16
CA SER A 84 -16.23 10.17 -8.52
C SER A 84 -17.28 9.55 -7.60
N TRP A 85 -17.16 8.26 -7.31
CA TRP A 85 -18.01 7.58 -6.34
C TRP A 85 -17.91 8.19 -4.94
N MET A 86 -16.68 8.41 -4.45
CA MET A 86 -16.42 9.03 -3.15
C MET A 86 -17.07 10.42 -3.02
N ILE A 87 -16.96 11.25 -4.06
CA ILE A 87 -17.60 12.59 -4.08
C ILE A 87 -19.11 12.47 -4.01
N GLU A 88 -19.72 11.57 -4.78
CA GLU A 88 -21.17 11.35 -4.73
C GLU A 88 -21.63 10.81 -3.38
N GLU A 89 -20.84 9.95 -2.75
CA GLU A 89 -21.12 9.44 -1.40
C GLU A 89 -21.07 10.56 -0.35
N MET A 90 -20.05 11.42 -0.40
CA MET A 90 -19.98 12.60 0.46
C MET A 90 -21.17 13.55 0.21
N LYS A 91 -21.60 13.75 -1.04
CA LYS A 91 -22.80 14.56 -1.33
C LYS A 91 -24.08 13.94 -0.73
N LYS A 92 -24.23 12.61 -0.77
CA LYS A 92 -25.36 11.92 -0.13
C LYS A 92 -25.34 12.08 1.38
N GLN A 93 -24.17 11.94 1.99
CA GLN A 93 -23.94 12.19 3.42
C GLN A 93 -24.41 13.59 3.84
N ILE A 94 -24.04 14.63 3.08
CA ILE A 94 -24.52 16.01 3.29
C ILE A 94 -26.05 16.09 3.17
N LYS A 95 -26.63 15.54 2.10
CA LYS A 95 -28.08 15.55 1.86
C LYS A 95 -28.87 14.85 2.97
N ASN A 96 -28.31 13.80 3.56
CA ASN A 96 -28.90 13.05 4.66
C ASN A 96 -28.76 13.77 6.02
N GLY A 97 -28.24 14.99 6.05
CA GLY A 97 -28.17 15.82 7.24
C GLY A 97 -26.98 15.52 8.15
N GLN A 98 -25.97 14.79 7.66
CA GLN A 98 -24.72 14.63 8.43
C GLN A 98 -24.03 15.99 8.57
N LYS A 99 -23.87 16.44 9.81
CA LYS A 99 -23.27 17.74 10.15
C LYS A 99 -21.75 17.74 10.00
N GLU A 100 -21.13 16.58 10.19
CA GLU A 100 -19.70 16.39 10.09
C GLU A 100 -19.43 15.18 9.19
N ILE A 101 -18.52 15.37 8.24
CA ILE A 101 -18.11 14.33 7.30
C ILE A 101 -16.61 14.14 7.45
N SER A 102 -16.21 12.91 7.77
CA SER A 102 -14.80 12.55 7.80
C SER A 102 -14.28 12.39 6.37
N VAL A 103 -13.46 13.34 5.93
CA VAL A 103 -12.76 13.25 4.64
C VAL A 103 -11.78 12.08 4.64
N GLN A 104 -11.12 11.82 5.77
CA GLN A 104 -10.17 10.72 5.93
C GLN A 104 -10.84 9.36 5.65
N ASN A 105 -12.00 9.10 6.26
CA ASN A 105 -12.70 7.83 6.08
C ASN A 105 -13.12 7.60 4.63
N ASN A 106 -13.59 8.65 3.95
CA ASN A 106 -13.98 8.59 2.55
C ASN A 106 -12.76 8.28 1.65
N ILE A 107 -11.61 8.91 1.92
CA ILE A 107 -10.35 8.62 1.21
C ILE A 107 -9.88 7.19 1.48
N ASP A 108 -9.93 6.73 2.72
CA ASP A 108 -9.50 5.38 3.10
C ASP A 108 -10.33 4.30 2.39
N VAL A 109 -11.66 4.49 2.32
CA VAL A 109 -12.56 3.60 1.57
C VAL A 109 -12.22 3.64 0.08
N ALA A 110 -12.03 4.82 -0.52
CA ALA A 110 -11.69 4.92 -1.94
C ALA A 110 -10.35 4.25 -2.28
N VAL A 111 -9.30 4.49 -1.48
CA VAL A 111 -7.98 3.85 -1.66
C VAL A 111 -8.09 2.34 -1.48
N GLY A 112 -8.81 1.89 -0.44
CA GLY A 112 -9.07 0.49 -0.19
C GLY A 112 -9.81 -0.19 -1.34
N SER A 113 -10.82 0.46 -1.92
CA SER A 113 -11.57 -0.03 -3.07
C SER A 113 -10.68 -0.21 -4.30
N ILE A 114 -9.78 0.73 -4.59
CA ILE A 114 -8.84 0.61 -5.72
C ILE A 114 -7.94 -0.62 -5.53
N ILE A 115 -7.43 -0.83 -4.31
CA ILE A 115 -6.58 -2.00 -4.00
C ILE A 115 -7.39 -3.29 -4.09
N ASN A 116 -8.60 -3.34 -3.55
CA ASN A 116 -9.47 -4.52 -3.63
C ASN A 116 -9.88 -4.83 -5.06
N LEU A 117 -10.15 -3.82 -5.89
CA LEU A 117 -10.46 -4.03 -7.30
C LEU A 117 -9.28 -4.68 -8.04
N LEU A 118 -8.04 -4.39 -7.63
CA LEU A 118 -6.84 -5.00 -8.20
C LEU A 118 -6.62 -6.44 -7.73
N ILE A 119 -6.93 -6.75 -6.48
CA ILE A 119 -6.60 -8.06 -5.86
C ILE A 119 -7.77 -9.05 -5.96
N PHE A 120 -8.99 -8.58 -5.72
CA PHE A 120 -10.21 -9.38 -5.61
C PHE A 120 -11.23 -9.11 -6.70
N GLY A 121 -11.07 -8.03 -7.48
CA GLY A 121 -11.94 -7.72 -8.61
C GLY A 121 -13.23 -6.97 -8.26
N TYR A 122 -13.34 -6.43 -7.05
CA TYR A 122 -14.48 -5.60 -6.62
C TYR A 122 -14.02 -4.43 -5.75
N ALA A 123 -14.79 -3.34 -5.76
CA ALA A 123 -14.64 -2.21 -4.83
C ALA A 123 -15.47 -2.43 -3.55
N PHE A 124 -15.07 -1.82 -2.42
CA PHE A 124 -15.79 -2.03 -1.15
C PHE A 124 -17.25 -1.58 -1.21
N HIS A 125 -17.55 -0.54 -1.98
CA HIS A 125 -18.92 -0.05 -2.11
C HIS A 125 -19.83 -0.96 -2.96
N GLU A 126 -19.26 -1.83 -3.78
CA GLU A 126 -19.99 -2.78 -4.61
C GLU A 126 -20.47 -3.99 -3.80
N VAL A 127 -19.78 -4.30 -2.71
CA VAL A 127 -20.12 -5.39 -1.81
C VAL A 127 -20.66 -4.78 -0.54
N SER A 128 -21.97 -4.54 -0.52
CA SER A 128 -22.70 -4.06 0.65
C SER A 128 -22.62 -5.08 1.78
N TYR A 129 -21.53 -5.08 2.53
CA TYR A 129 -21.50 -5.64 3.88
C TYR A 129 -22.05 -4.57 4.82
N GLN A 130 -23.28 -4.81 5.30
CA GLN A 130 -23.75 -4.22 6.54
C GLN A 130 -22.81 -4.71 7.64
N PHE A 131 -21.97 -3.82 8.17
CA PHE A 131 -21.39 -3.99 9.49
C PHE A 131 -22.20 -3.16 10.48
#